data_AF-A0A5X9GJK8-F1
#
_entry.id   AF-A0A5X9GJK8-F1
#
_cell.length_a   1.000
_cell.length_b   1.000
_cell.length_c   1.000
_cell.angle_alpha   90.00
_cell.angle_beta   90.00
_cell.angle_gamma   90.00
#
_symmetry.space_group_name_H-M   'P 1'
#
loop_
_entity.id
_entity.type
_entity.pdbx_description
1 polymer ?
#
loop_
_entity_poly.entity_id
_entity_poly.type
_entity_poly.pdbx_seq_one_letter_code
_entity_poly.pdbx_strand_id
1 'polypeptide(L)'
;MAKLPKKIDQEIKPLDLRQFVSSAAQKPASASAVTRINLTMTDDDLDTAQEFQNEYGASRAEVIRAALAALRMVSAEERRMLFNDIRKNSPKAGRPTVNK
;
A
#
# COMPACT_ATOMS: atom_id res chain seq x y z
N MET A 1 37.36 -18.57 -20.87
CA MET A 1 36.10 -19.13 -21.43
C MET A 1 35.03 -19.05 -20.35
N ALA A 2 34.26 -17.97 -20.31
CA ALA A 2 33.19 -17.79 -19.31
C ALA A 2 32.04 -18.75 -19.62
N LYS A 3 31.62 -19.56 -18.64
CA LYS A 3 30.47 -20.47 -18.79
C LYS A 3 29.17 -19.64 -18.82
N LEU A 4 28.43 -19.72 -19.92
CA LEU A 4 27.09 -19.14 -20.03
C LEU A 4 26.15 -19.77 -18.99
N PRO A 5 25.23 -19.00 -18.39
CA PRO A 5 24.25 -19.54 -17.45
C PRO A 5 23.33 -20.54 -18.17
N LYS A 6 23.02 -21.66 -17.51
CA LYS A 6 22.10 -22.68 -18.01
C LYS A 6 20.76 -22.03 -18.33
N LYS A 7 20.24 -22.26 -19.54
CA LYS A 7 18.87 -21.87 -19.90
C LYS A 7 17.92 -22.45 -18.87
N ILE A 8 17.03 -21.61 -18.33
CA ILE A 8 15.95 -22.06 -17.48
C ILE A 8 15.01 -22.83 -18.42
N ASP A 9 15.06 -24.17 -18.39
CA ASP A 9 14.03 -25.01 -18.99
C ASP A 9 12.77 -24.83 -18.15
N GLN A 10 12.06 -23.73 -18.36
CA GLN A 10 10.65 -23.69 -18.01
C GLN A 10 9.97 -24.61 -19.01
N GLU A 11 9.55 -25.79 -18.57
CA GLU A 11 8.57 -26.58 -19.30
C GLU A 11 7.33 -25.71 -19.50
N ILE A 12 7.29 -25.00 -20.63
CA ILE A 12 6.09 -24.28 -21.06
C ILE A 12 5.13 -25.38 -21.48
N LYS A 13 4.34 -25.86 -20.53
CA LYS A 13 3.21 -26.73 -20.85
C LYS A 13 2.35 -25.98 -21.86
N PRO A 14 2.01 -26.58 -23.02
CA PRO A 14 1.13 -25.95 -23.97
C PRO A 14 -0.24 -25.79 -23.31
N LEU A 15 -0.47 -24.62 -22.72
CA LEU A 15 -1.75 -24.22 -22.18
C LEU A 15 -2.63 -23.89 -23.37
N ASP A 16 -3.67 -24.70 -23.58
CA ASP A 16 -4.69 -24.40 -24.57
C ASP A 16 -5.34 -23.04 -24.22
N LEU A 17 -5.77 -22.27 -25.23
CA LEU A 17 -6.38 -20.95 -25.07
C LEU A 17 -7.53 -20.99 -24.05
N ARG A 18 -8.29 -22.10 -24.04
CA ARG A 18 -9.35 -22.35 -23.08
C ARG A 18 -8.85 -22.49 -21.63
N GLN A 19 -7.72 -23.14 -21.43
CA GLN A 19 -7.10 -23.29 -20.11
C GLN A 19 -6.49 -21.97 -19.62
N PHE A 20 -5.87 -21.21 -20.53
CA PHE A 20 -5.36 -19.88 -20.22
C PHE A 20 -6.50 -18.93 -19.79
N VAL A 21 -7.57 -18.85 -20.59
CA VAL A 21 -8.76 -18.05 -20.27
C VAL A 21 -9.41 -18.52 -18.97
N SER A 22 -9.50 -19.84 -18.74
CA SER A 22 -10.03 -20.38 -17.48
C SER A 22 -9.16 -20.03 -16.27
N SER A 23 -7.83 -20.05 -16.40
CA SER A 23 -6.91 -19.68 -15.31
C SER A 23 -6.91 -18.17 -15.04
N ALA A 24 -7.02 -17.34 -16.09
CA ALA A 24 -7.08 -15.89 -15.97
C ALA A 24 -8.45 -15.40 -15.45
N ALA A 25 -9.52 -16.17 -15.69
CA ALA A 25 -10.86 -15.90 -15.17
C ALA A 25 -11.04 -16.32 -13.70
N GLN A 26 -10.14 -17.15 -13.16
CA GLN A 26 -10.13 -17.42 -11.73
C GLN A 26 -9.65 -16.18 -11.00
N LYS A 27 -10.51 -15.64 -10.13
CA LYS A 27 -10.09 -14.62 -9.16
C LYS A 27 -8.89 -15.18 -8.38
N PRO A 28 -7.79 -14.43 -8.22
CA PRO A 28 -6.64 -14.92 -7.49
C PRO A 28 -7.09 -15.42 -6.11
N ALA A 29 -6.59 -16.58 -5.67
CA ALA A 29 -6.94 -17.18 -4.39
C ALA A 29 -6.67 -16.23 -3.20
N SER A 30 -5.80 -15.23 -3.40
CA SER A 30 -5.50 -14.15 -2.46
C SER A 30 -6.27 -12.85 -2.75
N ALA A 31 -7.40 -12.89 -3.45
CA ALA A 31 -8.33 -11.77 -3.51
C ALA A 31 -8.99 -11.59 -2.13
N SER A 32 -8.17 -11.24 -1.13
CA SER A 32 -8.58 -10.71 0.16
C SER A 32 -9.67 -9.70 -0.12
N ALA A 33 -10.85 -9.88 0.46
CA ALA A 33 -11.98 -8.98 0.26
C ALA A 33 -11.50 -7.53 0.49
N VAL A 34 -11.38 -6.76 -0.59
CA VAL A 34 -10.96 -5.37 -0.52
C VAL A 34 -12.18 -4.55 -0.14
N THR A 35 -12.28 -4.20 1.13
CA THR A 35 -13.29 -3.25 1.59
C THR A 35 -12.86 -1.85 1.18
N ARG A 36 -13.60 -1.23 0.26
CA ARG A 36 -13.40 0.18 -0.08
C ARG A 36 -13.97 1.03 1.04
N ILE A 37 -13.14 1.90 1.59
CA ILE A 37 -13.53 2.90 2.59
C ILE A 37 -13.21 4.28 2.06
N ASN A 38 -14.02 5.27 2.41
CA ASN A 38 -13.68 6.67 2.20
C ASN A 38 -12.89 7.15 3.42
N LEU A 39 -11.66 7.60 3.19
CA LEU A 39 -10.80 8.17 4.23
C LEU A 39 -10.56 9.64 3.92
N THR A 40 -10.84 10.51 4.88
CA THR A 40 -10.48 11.93 4.79
C THR A 40 -9.00 12.07 5.14
N MET A 41 -8.25 12.76 4.29
CA MET A 41 -6.84 13.07 4.47
C MET A 41 -6.64 14.57 4.32
N THR A 42 -5.69 15.14 5.06
CA THR A 42 -5.28 16.54 4.86
C THR A 42 -4.39 16.66 3.63
N ASP A 43 -4.18 17.89 3.13
CA ASP A 43 -3.27 18.14 2.02
C ASP A 43 -1.84 17.70 2.38
N ASP A 44 -1.38 17.99 3.60
CA ASP A 44 -0.08 17.56 4.12
C ASP A 44 0.06 16.01 4.12
N ASP A 45 -1.01 15.28 4.47
CA ASP A 45 -1.02 13.81 4.42
C ASP A 45 -0.91 13.31 2.96
N LEU A 46 -1.56 13.99 2.01
CA LEU A 46 -1.53 13.63 0.59
C LEU A 46 -0.16 13.92 -0.02
N ASP A 47 0.45 15.05 0.31
CA ASP A 47 1.78 15.44 -0.16
C ASP A 47 2.84 14.47 0.36
N THR A 48 2.83 14.18 1.67
CA THR A 48 3.75 13.21 2.28
C THR A 48 3.57 11.82 1.67
N ALA A 49 2.32 11.39 1.45
CA ALA A 49 2.07 10.11 0.80
C ALA A 49 2.62 10.10 -0.64
N GLN A 50 2.46 11.19 -1.37
CA GLN A 50 2.95 11.31 -2.75
C GLN A 50 4.48 11.24 -2.84
N GLU A 51 5.20 11.83 -1.90
CA GLU A 51 6.66 11.71 -1.79
C GLU A 51 7.08 10.24 -1.73
N PHE A 52 6.52 9.47 -0.80
CA PHE A 52 6.85 8.05 -0.66
C PHE A 52 6.35 7.19 -1.82
N GLN A 53 5.22 7.54 -2.44
CA GLN A 53 4.77 6.86 -3.66
C GLN A 53 5.79 7.04 -4.79
N ASN A 54 6.32 8.25 -4.97
CA ASN A 54 7.31 8.56 -6.00
C ASN A 54 8.67 7.90 -5.70
N GLU A 55 9.13 7.97 -4.44
CA GLU A 55 10.43 7.43 -4.02
C GLU A 55 10.50 5.91 -4.18
N TYR A 56 9.44 5.20 -3.82
CA TYR A 56 9.43 3.73 -3.78
C TYR A 56 8.63 3.09 -4.93
N GLY A 57 8.06 3.88 -5.84
CA GLY A 57 7.17 3.37 -6.90
C GLY A 57 5.93 2.67 -6.35
N ALA A 58 5.47 3.09 -5.17
CA ALA A 58 4.40 2.43 -4.42
C ALA A 58 3.03 3.10 -4.65
N SER A 59 1.96 2.34 -4.45
CA SER A 59 0.62 2.91 -4.33
C SER A 59 0.41 3.55 -2.95
N ARG A 60 -0.51 4.51 -2.86
CA ARG A 60 -0.89 5.12 -1.57
C ARG A 60 -1.36 4.09 -0.53
N ALA A 61 -2.03 3.04 -0.98
CA ALA A 61 -2.45 1.94 -0.11
C ALA A 61 -1.26 1.18 0.48
N GLU A 62 -0.16 1.02 -0.28
CA GLU A 62 1.07 0.41 0.21
C GLU A 62 1.81 1.31 1.20
N VAL A 63 1.84 2.62 0.96
CA VAL A 63 2.37 3.60 1.92
C VAL A 63 1.62 3.51 3.25
N ILE A 64 0.28 3.48 3.23
CA ILE A 64 -0.53 3.32 4.45
C ILE A 64 -0.24 1.98 5.14
N ARG A 65 -0.13 0.88 4.39
CA ARG A 65 0.23 -0.44 4.98
C ARG A 65 1.61 -0.42 5.63
N ALA A 66 2.59 0.24 5.01
CA ALA A 66 3.92 0.41 5.56
C ALA A 66 3.87 1.22 6.87
N ALA A 67 3.11 2.31 6.91
CA ALA A 67 2.91 3.10 8.12
C ALA A 67 2.27 2.28 9.25
N LEU A 68 1.25 1.46 8.94
CA LEU A 68 0.63 0.57 9.92
C LEU A 68 1.59 -0.51 10.43
N ALA A 69 2.47 -1.04 9.58
CA ALA A 69 3.51 -1.96 9.98
C ALA A 69 4.54 -1.28 10.90
N ALA A 70 4.98 -0.07 10.56
CA ALA A 70 5.89 0.73 11.37
C ALA A 70 5.32 1.01 12.77
N LEU A 71 4.02 1.35 12.88
CA LEU A 71 3.37 1.54 14.18
C LEU A 71 3.44 0.31 15.09
N ARG A 72 3.50 -0.92 14.54
CA ARG A 72 3.65 -2.15 15.34
C ARG A 72 5.05 -2.30 15.92
N MET A 73 6.06 -1.71 15.30
CA MET A 73 7.47 -1.78 15.74
C MET A 73 7.77 -0.79 16.87
N VAL A 74 6.97 0.27 16.97
CA VAL A 74 7.10 1.32 18.00
C VAL A 74 6.50 0.86 19.34
N SER A 75 7.01 1.36 20.47
CA SER A 75 6.48 1.00 21.79
C SER A 75 5.05 1.49 22.02
N ALA A 76 4.37 0.94 23.03
CA ALA A 76 3.00 1.36 23.36
C ALA A 76 2.91 2.83 23.81
N GLU A 77 3.92 3.30 24.53
CA GLU A 77 4.00 4.69 25.01
C GLU A 77 4.21 5.67 23.87
N GLU A 78 5.18 5.40 22.99
CA GLU A 78 5.45 6.22 21.81
C GLU A 78 4.24 6.25 20.87
N ARG A 79 3.57 5.11 20.63
CA ARG A 79 2.30 5.10 19.88
C ARG A 79 1.28 6.03 20.51
N ARG A 80 1.13 6.01 21.83
CA ARG A 80 0.18 6.88 22.54
C ARG A 80 0.53 8.36 22.34
N MET A 81 1.80 8.71 22.38
CA MET A 81 2.29 10.07 22.12
C MET A 81 1.97 10.52 20.68
N LEU A 82 2.30 9.69 19.68
CA LEU A 82 2.00 9.96 18.27
C LEU A 82 0.51 10.24 18.05
N PHE A 83 -0.37 9.38 18.58
CA PHE A 83 -1.82 9.59 18.45
C PHE A 83 -2.32 10.84 19.19
N ASN A 84 -1.72 11.20 20.33
CA ASN A 84 -2.08 12.43 21.03
C ASN A 84 -1.70 13.67 20.22
N ASP A 85 -0.54 13.68 19.57
CA ASP A 85 -0.09 14.82 18.77
C ASP A 85 -0.90 14.97 17.49
N ILE A 86 -1.19 13.85 16.80
CA ILE A 86 -2.13 13.85 15.65
C ILE A 86 -3.48 14.43 16.07
N ARG A 87 -4.05 14.03 17.21
CA ARG A 87 -5.36 14.54 17.66
C ARG A 87 -5.36 16.03 17.98
N LYS A 88 -4.24 16.58 18.44
CA LYS A 88 -4.11 18.04 18.68
C LYS A 88 -4.14 18.81 17.37
N ASN A 89 -3.50 18.27 16.34
CA ASN A 89 -3.29 18.94 15.05
C ASN A 89 -4.36 18.60 14.00
N SER A 90 -5.15 17.54 14.24
CA SER A 90 -6.21 17.10 13.33
C SER A 90 -7.25 18.22 13.16
N PRO A 91 -7.71 18.47 11.92
CA PRO A 91 -8.83 19.37 11.68
C PRO A 91 -10.04 18.94 12.52
N LYS A 92 -10.57 19.85 13.33
CA LYS A 92 -11.80 19.60 14.09
C LYS A 92 -12.99 19.86 13.18
N ALA A 93 -13.87 18.87 13.03
CA ALA A 93 -15.09 19.00 12.24
C ALA A 93 -15.87 20.27 12.65
N GLY A 94 -16.25 21.09 11.65
CA GLY A 94 -17.01 22.32 11.86
C GLY A 94 -16.20 23.58 12.18
N ARG A 95 -14.87 23.51 12.29
CA ARG A 95 -14.04 24.71 12.41
C ARG A 95 -13.69 25.23 11.01
N PRO A 96 -13.98 26.50 10.68
CA PRO A 96 -13.56 27.06 9.40
C PRO A 96 -12.04 26.97 9.25
N THR A 97 -11.59 26.79 8.01
CA THR A 97 -10.16 26.83 7.67
C THR A 97 -9.56 28.11 8.24
N VAL A 98 -8.53 27.99 9.06
CA VAL A 98 -7.74 29.16 9.47
C VAL A 98 -7.03 29.58 8.20
N ASN A 99 -7.49 30.67 7.57
CA ASN A 99 -6.84 31.21 6.38
C ASN A 99 -5.34 31.36 6.67
N LYS A 100 -4.50 30.71 5.86
CA LYS A 100 -3.06 30.99 5.79
C LYS A 100 -2.84 32.25 4.97
#